data_AF-A0A7Y1TNG6-F1
#
_entry.id   AF-A0A7Y1TNG6-F1
#
_cell.length_a   1.000
_cell.length_b   1.000
_cell.length_c   1.000
_cell.angle_alpha   90.00
_cell.angle_beta   90.00
_cell.angle_gamma   90.00
#
_symmetry.space_group_name_H-M   'P 1'
#
loop_
_entity.id
_entity.type
_entity.pdbx_description
1 polymer ?
#
loop_
_entity_poly.entity_id
_entity_poly.type
_entity_poly.pdbx_seq_one_letter_code
_entity_poly.pdbx_strand_id
1 'polypeptide(L)' 'MIDQLKEHIKEVKEFTAESTEAVEEFRIRYLGKKGLLNKFFSEFKQVPNEQKKEFGKTINELKVLASEKVTLLKESLE' A
#
# COMPACT_ATOMS: atom_id res chain seq x y z
N MET A 1 -1.80 -14.89 0.20
CA MET A 1 -1.10 -13.75 -0.44
C MET A 1 -2.06 -12.62 -0.80
N ILE A 2 -3.21 -12.87 -1.45
CA ILE A 2 -4.26 -11.85 -1.64
C ILE A 2 -4.79 -11.34 -0.30
N ASP A 3 -4.97 -12.22 0.69
CA ASP A 3 -5.43 -11.84 2.02
C ASP A 3 -4.51 -10.82 2.69
N GLN A 4 -3.19 -10.98 2.56
CA GLN A 4 -2.21 -10.03 3.09
C GLN A 4 -2.34 -8.64 2.44
N LEU A 5 -2.60 -8.59 1.13
CA LEU A 5 -2.88 -7.33 0.45
C LEU A 5 -4.17 -6.69 0.99
N LYS A 6 -5.23 -7.48 1.22
CA LYS A 6 -6.49 -7.00 1.79
C LYS A 6 -6.32 -6.51 3.24
N GLU A 7 -5.49 -7.18 4.04
CA GLU A 7 -5.11 -6.72 5.39
C GLU A 7 -4.39 -5.38 5.33
N HIS A 8 -3.36 -5.27 4.48
CA HIS A 8 -2.65 -3.99 4.30
C HIS A 8 -3.58 -2.89 3.81
N ILE A 9 -4.55 -3.18 2.94
CA ILE A 9 -5.55 -2.18 2.51
C ILE A 9 -6.35 -1.65 3.70
N LYS A 10 -6.73 -2.51 4.64
CA LYS A 10 -7.40 -2.08 5.88
C LYS A 10 -6.45 -1.25 6.73
N GLU A 11 -5.23 -1.72 6.95
CA GLU A 11 -4.21 -0.98 7.70
C GLU A 11 -3.98 0.42 7.11
N VAL A 12 -3.86 0.55 5.79
CA VAL A 12 -3.70 1.84 5.10
C VAL A 12 -4.91 2.76 5.33
N LYS A 13 -6.13 2.22 5.27
CA LYS A 13 -7.35 3.01 5.50
C LYS A 13 -7.44 3.52 6.94
N GLU A 14 -7.11 2.66 7.90
CA GLU A 14 -7.18 2.95 9.34
C GLU A 14 -5.96 3.72 9.85
N PHE A 15 -4.84 3.73 9.11
CA PHE A 15 -3.63 4.43 9.49
C PHE A 15 -3.92 5.92 9.73
N THR A 16 -3.37 6.48 10.79
CA THR A 16 -3.39 7.92 11.05
C THR A 16 -2.00 8.32 11.45
N ALA A 17 -1.59 9.52 11.05
CA ALA A 17 -0.31 10.08 11.41
C ALA A 17 -0.52 11.40 12.14
N GLU A 18 0.21 11.59 13.22
CA GLU A 18 0.19 12.82 14.04
C GLU A 18 1.37 13.75 13.70
N SER A 19 2.27 13.31 12.81
CA SER A 19 3.45 14.07 12.39
C SER A 19 3.82 13.79 10.94
N THR A 20 4.44 14.78 10.30
CA THR A 20 4.93 14.68 8.92
C THR A 20 5.98 13.58 8.76
N GLU A 21 6.76 13.32 9.81
CA GLU A 21 7.72 12.21 9.88
C GLU A 21 7.01 10.84 9.79
N ALA A 22 5.92 10.64 10.54
CA ALA A 22 5.15 9.40 10.48
C ALA A 22 4.51 9.17 9.10
N VAL A 23 4.08 10.25 8.43
CA VAL A 23 3.58 10.18 7.05
C VAL A 23 4.67 9.77 6.07
N GLU A 24 5.87 10.33 6.19
CA GLU A 24 6.99 9.97 5.31
C GLU A 24 7.47 8.54 5.57
N GLU A 25 7.51 8.09 6.82
CA GLU A 25 7.85 6.70 7.17
C GLU A 25 6.84 5.72 6.56
N PHE A 26 5.53 6.01 6.68
CA PHE A 26 4.47 5.24 6.04
C PHE A 26 4.64 5.20 4.52
N ARG A 27 4.91 6.36 3.90
CA ARG A 27 5.14 6.45 2.45
C ARG A 27 6.34 5.60 2.04
N ILE A 28 7.45 5.63 2.78
CA ILE A 28 8.64 4.81 2.49
C ILE A 28 8.31 3.32 2.65
N ARG A 29 7.59 2.94 3.70
CA ARG A 29 7.18 1.55 3.98
C ARG A 29 6.33 0.96 2.86
N TYR A 30 5.37 1.72 2.32
CA TYR A 30 4.46 1.22 1.29
C TYR A 30 4.92 1.55 -0.14
N LEU A 31 5.14 2.83 -0.43
CA LEU A 31 5.43 3.38 -1.76
C LEU A 31 6.93 3.48 -2.07
N GLY A 32 7.80 3.26 -1.09
CA GLY A 32 9.24 3.31 -1.27
C GLY A 32 9.77 2.25 -2.24
N LYS A 33 11.00 2.48 -2.73
CA LYS A 33 11.68 1.56 -3.67
C LYS A 33 11.87 0.15 -3.10
N LYS A 34 12.01 0.02 -1.77
CA LYS A 34 12.06 -1.25 -1.03
C LYS A 34 10.77 -1.53 -0.24
N GLY A 35 9.70 -0.80 -0.55
CA GLY A 35 8.43 -0.89 0.16
C GLY A 35 7.61 -2.13 -0.19
N LEU A 36 6.52 -2.31 0.55
CA LEU A 36 5.61 -3.45 0.43
C LEU A 36 5.02 -3.58 -0.98
N LEU A 37 4.70 -2.48 -1.67
CA LEU A 37 4.17 -2.55 -3.04
C LEU A 37 5.15 -3.20 -4.01
N ASN A 38 6.43 -2.83 -3.97
CA ASN A 38 7.46 -3.44 -4.82
C ASN A 38 7.66 -4.93 -4.51
N LYS A 39 7.52 -5.31 -3.24
CA LYS A 39 7.51 -6.71 -2.82
C LYS A 39 6.31 -7.45 -3.42
N PHE A 40 5.09 -6.93 -3.27
CA PHE A 40 3.89 -7.57 -3.84
C PHE A 40 3.92 -7.65 -5.37
N PHE A 41 4.45 -6.64 -6.06
CA PHE A 41 4.66 -6.70 -7.51
C PHE A 41 5.69 -7.78 -7.92
N SER A 42 6.67 -8.07 -7.07
CA SER A 42 7.61 -9.17 -7.31
C SER A 42 6.97 -10.53 -7.07
N GLU A 43 6.19 -10.65 -5.99
CA GLU A 43 5.42 -11.86 -5.66
C GLU A 43 4.30 -12.13 -6.68
N PHE A 44 3.76 -11.09 -7.33
CA PHE A 44 2.78 -11.22 -8.42
C PHE A 44 3.22 -12.16 -9.53
N LYS A 45 4.53 -12.22 -9.83
CA LYS A 45 5.07 -13.13 -10.85
C LYS A 45 4.92 -14.61 -10.45
N GLN A 46 4.84 -14.89 -9.15
CA GLN A 46 4.70 -16.22 -8.58
C GLN A 46 3.23 -16.63 -8.35
N VAL A 47 2.29 -15.67 -8.46
CA VAL A 47 0.86 -15.93 -8.26
C VAL A 47 0.31 -16.79 -9.42
N PRO A 48 -0.51 -17.82 -9.16
CA PRO A 48 -1.17 -18.61 -10.20
C PRO A 48 -2.05 -17.76 -11.12
N ASN A 49 -2.16 -18.11 -12.41
CA ASN A 49 -2.90 -17.31 -13.40
C ASN A 49 -4.36 -17.01 -12.99
N GLU A 50 -5.02 -17.95 -12.32
CA GLU A 50 -6.40 -17.80 -11.83
C GLU A 50 -6.54 -16.66 -10.81
N GLN A 51 -5.49 -16.44 -10.00
CA GLN A 51 -5.47 -15.40 -8.95
C GLN A 51 -4.81 -14.10 -9.42
N LYS A 52 -4.02 -14.11 -10.51
CA LYS A 52 -3.34 -12.90 -11.02
C LYS A 52 -4.31 -11.76 -11.30
N LYS A 53 -5.50 -12.04 -11.81
CA LYS A 53 -6.48 -10.99 -12.10
C LYS A 53 -6.88 -10.24 -10.82
N GLU A 54 -7.25 -10.97 -9.77
CA GLU A 54 -7.63 -10.38 -8.49
C GLU A 54 -6.42 -9.73 -7.81
N PHE A 55 -5.29 -10.45 -7.72
CA PHE A 55 -4.06 -9.97 -7.11
C PHE A 55 -3.57 -8.65 -7.72
N GLY A 56 -3.53 -8.56 -9.06
CA GLY A 56 -3.12 -7.34 -9.77
C GLY A 56 -4.06 -6.17 -9.51
N LYS A 57 -5.37 -6.43 -9.39
CA LYS A 57 -6.35 -5.42 -9.01
C LYS A 57 -6.11 -4.93 -7.58
N THR A 58 -5.89 -5.86 -6.64
CA THR A 58 -5.68 -5.54 -5.22
C THR A 58 -4.34 -4.81 -4.99
N ILE A 59 -3.25 -5.14 -5.70
CA ILE A 59 -2.00 -4.37 -5.62
C ILE A 59 -2.24 -2.91 -6.05
N ASN A 60 -2.92 -2.72 -7.19
CA ASN A 60 -3.18 -1.37 -7.69
C ASN A 60 -4.10 -0.59 -6.74
N GLU A 61 -5.09 -1.24 -6.14
CA GLU A 61 -5.94 -0.64 -5.10
C GLU A 61 -5.11 -0.21 -3.88
N LEU A 62 -4.25 -1.08 -3.34
CA LEU A 62 -3.35 -0.74 -2.24
C LEU A 62 -2.43 0.45 -2.61
N LYS A 63 -1.92 0.49 -3.85
CA LYS A 63 -1.07 1.58 -4.33
C LYS A 63 -1.81 2.92 -4.34
N VAL A 64 -3.02 2.94 -4.88
CA VAL A 64 -3.86 4.15 -4.95
C VAL A 64 -4.20 4.62 -3.54
N LEU A 65 -4.73 3.72 -2.71
CA LEU A 65 -5.10 4.03 -1.33
C LEU A 65 -3.91 4.54 -0.50
N ALA A 66 -2.74 3.91 -0.61
CA ALA A 66 -1.56 4.36 0.12
C ALA A 66 -1.11 5.75 -0.35
N SER A 67 -1.23 6.05 -1.65
CA SER A 67 -0.89 7.36 -2.20
C SER A 67 -1.87 8.44 -1.73
N GLU A 68 -3.17 8.17 -1.85
CA GLU A 68 -4.23 9.07 -1.36
C GLU A 68 -4.10 9.31 0.14
N LYS A 69 -3.83 8.26 0.92
CA LYS A 69 -3.68 8.37 2.37
C LYS A 69 -2.49 9.25 2.75
N VAL A 70 -1.35 9.09 2.08
CA VAL A 70 -0.19 9.97 2.29
C VAL A 70 -0.54 11.42 1.97
N THR A 71 -1.18 11.68 0.85
CA THR A 71 -1.60 13.03 0.46
C THR A 71 -2.54 13.64 1.50
N LEU A 72 -3.61 12.93 1.87
CA LEU A 72 -4.58 13.38 2.87
C LEU A 72 -3.94 13.67 4.23
N LEU A 73 -3.04 12.80 4.69
CA LEU A 73 -2.34 12.99 5.96
C LEU A 73 -1.35 14.16 5.89
N LYS A 74 -0.66 14.36 4.75
CA LYS A 74 0.18 15.55 4.56
C LYS A 74 -0.66 16.83 4.60
N GLU A 75 -1.77 16.88 3.87
CA GLU A 75 -2.68 18.03 3.85
C GLU A 75 -3.31 18.31 5.22
N SER A 76 -3.57 17.28 6.04
CA SER A 76 -4.13 17.45 7.38
C SER A 76 -3.11 17.93 8.42
N LEU A 77 -1.81 17.80 8.12
CA LEU A 77 -0.70 18.17 9.00
C LEU A 77 0.03 19.45 8.52
N GLU A 78 -0.41 20.02 7.40
CA GLU A 78 -0.01 21.32 6.87
C GLU A 78 -0.86 22.45 7.49
#